data_AF-A0A8X7WPD5-F1
#
_entry.id   AF-A0A8X7WPD5-F1
#
_cell.length_a   1.000
_cell.length_b   1.000
_cell.length_c   1.000
_cell.angle_alpha   90.00
_cell.angle_beta   90.00
_cell.angle_gamma   90.00
#
_symmetry.space_group_name_H-M   'P 1'
#
loop_
_entity.id
_entity.type
_entity.pdbx_description
1 polymer ?
#
loop_
_entity_poly.entity_id
_entity_poly.type
_entity_poly.pdbx_seq_one_letter_code
_entity_poly.pdbx_strand_id
1 'polypeptide(L)' 'MRDCMPDCLDASLVKGKILVCNISFPYVAYTKGAVAAIVKDGSDWAQMEGLPVSGLEEDDFESFLSYINSSK' A
#
# COMPACT_ATOMS: atom_id res chain seq x y z
N MET A 1 -10.20 6.56 1.69
CA MET A 1 -8.72 6.64 1.70
C MET A 1 -8.25 7.05 0.31
N ARG A 2 -7.12 7.77 0.17
CA ARG A 2 -6.69 8.40 -1.09
C ARG A 2 -5.73 7.49 -1.87
N ASP A 3 -5.76 7.60 -3.20
CA ASP A 3 -4.81 6.95 -4.09
C ASP A 3 -3.38 7.45 -3.82
N CYS A 4 -2.41 6.54 -3.89
CA CYS A 4 -1.01 6.83 -3.60
C CYS A 4 -0.26 7.25 -4.87
N MET A 5 -0.66 8.41 -5.41
CA MET A 5 0.03 9.03 -6.53
C MET A 5 1.41 9.55 -6.12
N PRO A 6 2.38 9.66 -7.06
CA PRO A 6 3.74 10.11 -6.79
C PRO A 6 3.85 11.38 -5.94
N ASP A 7 3.00 12.36 -6.21
CA ASP A 7 3.01 13.67 -5.56
C ASP A 7 2.26 13.69 -4.22
N CYS A 8 1.54 12.62 -3.87
CA CYS A 8 0.80 12.51 -2.61
C CYS A 8 1.63 11.93 -1.46
N LEU A 9 2.77 11.29 -1.76
CA LEU A 9 3.59 10.60 -0.76
C LEU A 9 4.74 11.48 -0.26
N ASP A 10 4.66 11.82 1.02
CA ASP A 10 5.76 12.42 1.79
C ASP A 10 6.72 11.33 2.26
N ALA A 11 7.97 11.38 1.78
CA ALA A 11 9.00 10.41 2.13
C ALA A 11 9.28 10.35 3.64
N SER A 12 9.12 11.47 4.36
CA SER A 12 9.34 11.52 5.82
C SER A 12 8.32 10.69 6.60
N LEU A 13 7.10 10.54 6.06
CA LEU A 13 6.02 9.78 6.69
C LEU A 13 6.03 8.29 6.30
N VAL A 14 6.60 7.98 5.13
CA VAL A 14 6.58 6.64 4.50
C VAL A 14 7.83 5.83 4.82
N LYS A 15 8.99 6.47 4.98
CA LYS A 15 10.28 5.78 5.14
C LYS A 15 10.25 4.79 6.30
N GLY A 16 10.60 3.54 6.01
CA GLY A 16 10.68 2.46 7.01
C GLY A 16 9.34 1.83 7.39
N LYS A 17 8.23 2.20 6.73
CA LYS A 17 6.88 1.70 7.04
C LYS A 17 6.31 0.85 5.92
N ILE A 18 5.26 0.11 6.26
CA ILE A 18 4.36 -0.54 5.30
C ILE A 18 3.36 0.51 4.82
N LEU A 19 3.31 0.73 3.51
CA LEU A 19 2.38 1.67 2.89
C LEU A 19 1.05 0.97 2.57
N VAL A 20 -0.09 1.61 2.83
CA VAL A 20 -1.43 1.05 2.55
C VAL A 20 -2.19 2.00 1.64
N CYS A 21 -2.64 1.52 0.47
CA CYS A 21 -3.17 2.36 -0.61
C CYS A 21 -4.34 1.68 -1.35
N ASN A 22 -5.30 2.47 -1.82
CA ASN A 22 -6.39 1.93 -2.65
C ASN A 22 -5.90 1.64 -4.07
N ILE A 23 -5.28 2.65 -4.71
CA ILE A 23 -4.49 2.51 -5.93
C ILE A 23 -3.04 2.87 -5.59
N SER A 24 -2.11 2.03 -6.02
CA SER A 24 -0.69 2.21 -5.76
C SER A 24 0.12 1.97 -7.02
N PHE A 25 1.23 2.70 -7.09
CA PHE A 25 2.33 2.37 -7.96
C PHE A 25 3.47 1.87 -7.08
N PRO A 26 3.71 0.54 -7.02
CA PRO A 26 4.73 -0.04 -6.14
C PRO A 26 6.11 0.63 -6.23
N TYR A 27 6.55 1.04 -7.43
CA TYR A 27 7.80 1.76 -7.61
C TYR A 27 7.85 3.10 -6.84
N VAL A 28 6.72 3.79 -6.69
CA VAL A 28 6.65 5.05 -5.93
C VAL A 28 6.85 4.75 -4.45
N ALA A 29 6.21 3.72 -3.92
CA ALA A 29 6.40 3.30 -2.52
C ALA A 29 7.89 2.99 -2.25
N TYR A 30 8.53 2.25 -3.15
CA TYR A 30 9.97 1.95 -3.07
C TYR A 30 10.82 3.22 -3.05
N THR A 31 10.64 4.13 -4.01
CA THR A 31 11.45 5.37 -4.11
C THR A 31 11.25 6.32 -2.92
N LYS A 32 10.11 6.24 -2.22
CA LYS A 32 9.84 7.01 -0.99
C LYS A 32 10.35 6.31 0.27
N GLY A 33 10.96 5.13 0.14
CA GLY A 33 11.59 4.39 1.24
C GLY A 33 10.63 3.51 2.04
N ALA A 34 9.46 3.17 1.50
CA ALA A 34 8.60 2.15 2.10
C ALA A 34 9.32 0.80 2.10
N VAL A 35 9.05 -0.03 3.11
CA VAL A 35 9.64 -1.38 3.20
C VAL A 35 8.72 -2.46 2.62
N ALA A 36 7.43 -2.16 2.50
CA ALA A 36 6.42 -3.00 1.85
C ALA A 36 5.21 -2.14 1.44
N ALA A 37 4.33 -2.70 0.60
CA ALA A 37 3.04 -2.08 0.28
C ALA A 37 1.88 -3.10 0.33
N ILE A 38 0.72 -2.63 0.78
CA ILE A 38 -0.56 -3.35 0.73
C ILE A 38 -1.52 -2.51 -0.11
N VAL A 39 -2.12 -3.14 -1.11
CA VAL A 39 -2.93 -2.45 -2.11
C VAL A 39 -4.27 -3.16 -2.28
N LYS A 40 -5.32 -2.43 -2.65
CA LYS A 40 -6.58 -3.07 -3.06
C LYS A 40 -6.42 -3.60 -4.47
N ASP A 41 -6.43 -4.91 -4.63
CA ASP A 41 -6.29 -5.61 -5.91
C ASP A 41 -6.94 -6.99 -5.83
N GLY A 42 -8.01 -7.17 -6.63
CA GLY A 42 -8.75 -8.44 -6.76
C GLY A 42 -8.42 -9.18 -8.05
N SER A 43 -7.28 -8.89 -8.68
CA SER A 43 -6.84 -9.56 -9.90
C SER A 43 -6.57 -11.05 -9.66
N ASP A 44 -6.86 -11.88 -10.66
CA ASP A 44 -6.57 -13.32 -10.67
C ASP A 44 -5.12 -13.66 -11.08
N TRP A 45 -4.29 -12.64 -11.21
CA TRP A 45 -2.88 -12.71 -11.56
C TRP A 45 -2.04 -11.88 -10.58
N ALA A 46 -0.73 -12.12 -10.56
CA ALA A 46 0.21 -11.40 -9.71
C ALA A 46 1.39 -10.83 -10.53
N GLN A 47 1.92 -9.69 -10.07
CA GLN A 47 3.11 -9.04 -10.62
C GLN A 47 4.30 -9.17 -9.64
N MET A 48 5.50 -9.28 -10.21
CA MET A 48 6.74 -9.22 -9.43
C MET A 48 7.14 -7.76 -9.22
N GLU A 49 7.39 -7.40 -7.96
CA GLU A 49 7.72 -6.03 -7.57
C GLU A 49 9.10 -5.92 -6.91
N GLY A 50 9.70 -4.73 -6.99
CA GLY A 50 11.02 -4.45 -6.40
C GLY A 50 11.04 -4.34 -4.87
N LEU A 51 9.86 -4.41 -4.24
CA LEU A 51 9.66 -4.50 -2.79
C LEU A 51 8.55 -5.53 -2.50
N PRO A 52 8.43 -6.04 -1.25
CA PRO A 52 7.29 -6.85 -0.87
C PRO A 52 5.97 -6.10 -1.08
N VAL A 53 5.08 -6.67 -1.88
CA VAL A 53 3.73 -6.12 -2.13
C VAL A 53 2.70 -7.24 -2.01
N SER A 54 1.56 -6.92 -1.39
CA SER A 54 0.38 -7.78 -1.41
C SER A 54 -0.83 -7.01 -1.92
N GLY A 55 -1.51 -7.57 -2.92
CA GLY A 55 -2.87 -7.21 -3.26
C GLY A 55 -3.85 -7.87 -2.28
N LEU A 56 -4.86 -7.14 -1.83
CA LEU A 56 -5.98 -7.67 -1.06
C LEU A 56 -7.28 -7.43 -1.84
N GLU A 57 -8.17 -8.41 -1.77
CA GLU A 57 -9.54 -8.25 -2.25
C GLU A 57 -10.27 -7.17 -1.41
N GLU A 58 -11.35 -6.61 -1.94
CA GLU A 58 -12.01 -5.44 -1.35
C GLU A 58 -12.44 -5.66 0.11
N ASP A 59 -13.05 -6.79 0.42
CA ASP A 59 -13.52 -7.09 1.77
C ASP A 59 -12.36 -7.25 2.77
N ASP A 60 -11.28 -7.91 2.36
CA ASP A 60 -10.07 -8.07 3.17
C ASP A 60 -9.35 -6.75 3.39
N PHE A 61 -9.30 -5.90 2.34
CA PHE A 61 -8.69 -4.58 2.42
C PHE A 61 -9.46 -3.68 3.40
N GLU A 62 -10.78 -3.62 3.31
CA GLU A 62 -11.61 -2.82 4.22
C GLU A 62 -11.55 -3.34 5.67
N SER A 63 -11.52 -4.67 5.86
CA SER A 63 -11.28 -5.29 7.17
C SER A 63 -9.92 -4.87 7.75
N PHE A 64 -8.86 -4.88 6.94
CA PHE A 64 -7.54 -4.44 7.33
C PHE A 64 -7.48 -2.95 7.68
N LEU A 65 -8.18 -2.09 6.94
CA LEU A 65 -8.31 -0.67 7.28
C LEU A 65 -9.01 -0.46 8.63
N SER A 66 -10.06 -1.23 8.91
CA SER A 66 -10.74 -1.21 10.20
C SER A 66 -9.80 -1.60 11.36
N TYR A 67 -8.95 -2.61 11.13
CA TYR A 67 -7.92 -3.01 12.10
C TYR A 67 -6.91 -1.89 12.39
N ILE A 68 -6.38 -1.23 11.36
CA ILE A 68 -5.42 -0.11 11.54
C ILE A 68 -6.08 1.03 12.31
N ASN A 69 -7.33 1.38 11.99
CA ASN A 69 -8.01 2.51 12.62
C ASN A 69 -8.48 2.22 14.06
N SER A 70 -8.65 0.95 14.43
CA SER A 70 -9.03 0.55 15.80
C SER A 70 -7.84 0.36 16.73
N SER A 71 -6.64 0.20 16.16
CA SER A 71 -5.40 0.03 16.91
C SER A 71 -4.71 1.39 17.07
N LYS A 72 -4.76 1.96 18.29
CA LYS A 72 -4.02 3.17 18.68
C LYS A 72 -2.74 2.82 19.41
#